data_AF-A0A7Y5NRZ9-F1
#
_entry.id   AF-A0A7Y5NRZ9-F1
#
_cell.length_a   1.000
_cell.length_b   1.000
_cell.length_c   1.000
_cell.angle_alpha   90.00
_cell.angle_beta   90.00
_cell.angle_gamma   90.00
#
_symmetry.space_group_name_H-M   'P 1'
#
loop_
_entity.id
_entity.type
_entity.pdbx_description
1 polymer ?
#
loop_
_entity_poly.entity_id
_entity_poly.type
_entity_poly.pdbx_seq_one_letter_code
_entity_poly.pdbx_strand_id
1 'polypeptide(L)'
;MKKPSKPWMKALVTGLAALAIPYVGLEPGSVTVEAPEAHAIIGRPLTPVSYAGVARRTVRRTTYATAAVATGVAATAAAVSIATLPHGCAFGGGIYTCGAVRYRAVYDGPNVVYVQL
;
A
#
# COMPACT_ATOMS: atom_id res chain seq x y z
N MET A 1 -7.01 24.43 -71.67
CA MET A 1 -6.32 23.57 -70.68
C MET A 1 -7.30 23.19 -69.58
N LYS A 2 -7.73 21.91 -69.53
CA LYS A 2 -8.75 21.42 -68.60
C LYS A 2 -8.05 20.98 -67.30
N LYS A 3 -8.31 21.67 -66.17
CA LYS A 3 -7.70 21.32 -64.87
C LYS A 3 -8.12 19.89 -64.50
N PRO A 4 -7.19 18.96 -64.23
CA PRO A 4 -7.54 17.61 -63.81
C PRO A 4 -8.29 17.70 -62.47
N SER A 5 -9.43 17.03 -62.40
CA SER A 5 -10.31 17.10 -61.25
C SER A 5 -9.64 16.48 -60.02
N LYS A 6 -9.96 17.04 -58.85
CA LYS A 6 -9.39 16.68 -57.55
C LYS A 6 -9.49 15.19 -57.12
N PRO A 7 -10.40 14.32 -57.63
CA PRO A 7 -10.45 12.93 -57.17
C PRO A 7 -9.31 12.06 -57.72
N TRP A 8 -8.75 12.36 -58.89
CA TRP A 8 -7.65 11.55 -59.44
C TRP A 8 -6.36 11.68 -58.62
N MET A 9 -6.13 12.88 -58.09
CA MET A 9 -4.99 13.15 -57.21
C MET A 9 -5.10 12.40 -55.87
N LYS A 10 -6.33 12.21 -55.36
CA LYS A 10 -6.56 11.40 -54.14
C LYS A 10 -6.29 9.91 -54.39
N ALA A 11 -6.74 9.39 -55.53
CA ALA A 11 -6.51 7.99 -55.91
C ALA A 11 -5.01 7.67 -56.02
N LEU A 12 -4.22 8.60 -56.56
CA LEU A 12 -2.77 8.47 -56.65
C LEU A 12 -2.09 8.47 -55.27
N VAL A 13 -2.51 9.34 -54.35
CA VAL A 13 -1.96 9.37 -52.99
C VAL A 13 -2.31 8.09 -52.21
N THR A 14 -3.54 7.59 -52.32
CA THR A 14 -3.93 6.34 -51.65
C THR A 14 -3.22 5.12 -52.23
N GLY A 15 -3.00 5.08 -53.55
CA GLY A 15 -2.24 4.00 -54.19
C GLY A 15 -0.77 3.99 -53.78
N LEU A 16 -0.13 5.15 -53.69
CA LEU A 16 1.26 5.29 -53.24
C LEU A 16 1.43 4.89 -51.76
N ALA A 17 0.48 5.25 -50.90
CA ALA A 17 0.50 4.87 -49.49
C ALA A 17 0.35 3.34 -49.29
N ALA A 18 -0.47 2.68 -50.10
CA ALA A 18 -0.63 1.22 -50.04
C ALA A 18 0.62 0.46 -50.52
N LEU A 19 1.36 1.00 -51.48
CA LEU A 19 2.58 0.38 -52.02
C LEU A 19 3.80 0.54 -51.09
N ALA A 20 3.73 1.45 -50.11
CA ALA A 20 4.75 1.64 -49.08
C ALA A 20 4.62 0.67 -47.89
N ILE A 21 3.49 -0.04 -47.75
CA ILE A 21 3.23 -0.98 -46.65
C ILE A 21 4.28 -2.13 -46.57
N PRO A 22 4.76 -2.74 -47.67
CA PRO A 22 5.80 -3.78 -47.55
C PRO A 22 7.21 -3.25 -47.28
N TYR A 23 7.47 -1.94 -47.45
CA TYR A 23 8.78 -1.33 -47.17
C TYR A 23 8.92 -0.85 -45.72
N VAL A 24 7.81 -0.48 -45.09
CA VAL A 24 7.73 -0.29 -43.65
C VAL A 24 7.44 -1.66 -43.07
N GLY A 25 8.46 -2.40 -42.60
CA GLY A 25 8.38 -3.78 -42.10
C GLY A 25 7.41 -3.99 -40.94
N LEU A 26 6.12 -3.77 -41.20
CA LEU A 26 5.01 -3.94 -40.31
C LEU A 26 4.34 -5.26 -40.72
N GLU A 27 5.07 -6.36 -40.54
CA GLU A 27 4.47 -7.68 -40.61
C GLU A 27 3.52 -7.84 -39.42
N PRO A 28 2.22 -8.06 -39.62
CA PRO A 28 1.31 -8.37 -38.53
C PRO A 28 1.57 -9.82 -38.09
N GLY A 29 2.56 -10.04 -37.24
CA GLY A 29 2.82 -11.38 -36.71
C GLY A 29 4.14 -11.61 -35.99
N SER A 30 5.16 -10.78 -36.19
CA SER A 30 6.46 -10.98 -35.52
C SER A 30 6.55 -10.14 -34.25
N VAL A 31 5.85 -10.59 -33.20
CA VAL A 31 6.27 -10.27 -31.82
C VAL A 31 7.54 -11.08 -31.56
N THR A 32 8.68 -10.60 -32.06
CA THR A 32 9.98 -11.06 -31.58
C THR A 32 10.13 -10.53 -30.16
N VAL A 33 9.69 -11.33 -29.18
CA VAL A 33 10.12 -11.19 -27.80
C VAL A 33 11.59 -11.59 -27.76
N GLU A 34 12.46 -10.70 -28.23
CA GLU A 34 13.86 -10.72 -27.82
C GLU A 34 13.83 -10.47 -26.33
N ALA A 35 13.98 -11.55 -25.56
CA ALA A 35 14.18 -11.48 -24.14
C ALA A 35 15.38 -10.55 -23.91
N PRO A 36 15.21 -9.37 -23.28
CA PRO A 36 16.37 -8.62 -22.86
C PRO A 36 17.10 -9.52 -21.86
N GLU A 37 18.39 -9.73 -22.14
CA GLU A 37 19.42 -10.13 -21.18
C GLU A 37 18.94 -9.90 -19.75
N ALA A 38 18.83 -10.98 -18.97
CA ALA A 38 18.16 -11.03 -17.68
C ALA A 38 18.92 -10.25 -16.59
N HIS A 39 19.03 -8.93 -16.75
CA HIS A 39 19.33 -8.02 -15.67
C HIS A 39 18.02 -7.81 -14.89
N ALA A 40 17.94 -8.42 -13.71
CA ALA A 40 16.83 -8.26 -12.80
C ALA A 40 16.72 -6.79 -12.34
N ILE A 41 15.93 -5.98 -13.05
CA ILE A 41 15.63 -4.60 -12.67
C ILE A 41 14.69 -4.62 -11.45
N ILE A 42 15.26 -4.40 -10.28
CA ILE A 42 14.54 -4.20 -9.02
C ILE A 42 13.63 -2.99 -9.18
N GLY A 43 12.32 -3.16 -8.96
CA GLY A 43 11.34 -2.06 -9.01
C GLY A 43 10.30 -2.16 -10.12
N ARG A 44 10.45 -3.08 -11.09
CA ARG A 44 9.32 -3.46 -11.94
C ARG A 44 8.24 -4.10 -11.05
N PRO A 45 6.94 -3.81 -11.25
CA PRO A 45 5.86 -4.27 -10.37
C PRO A 45 5.75 -5.80 -10.23
N LEU A 46 6.47 -6.57 -11.06
CA LEU A 46 6.59 -8.02 -11.03
C LEU A 46 7.89 -8.57 -10.41
N THR A 47 8.80 -7.72 -9.92
CA THR A 47 9.97 -8.20 -9.17
C THR A 47 9.64 -8.31 -7.68
N PRO A 48 10.05 -9.39 -6.99
CA PRO A 48 9.66 -9.66 -5.60
C PRO A 48 10.04 -8.54 -4.61
N VAL A 49 11.01 -7.70 -4.98
CA VAL A 49 11.48 -6.53 -4.23
C VAL A 49 11.01 -5.23 -4.91
N SER A 50 9.71 -5.09 -5.17
CA SER A 50 9.14 -3.80 -5.62
C SER A 50 9.07 -2.82 -4.45
N TYR A 51 9.77 -1.69 -4.55
CA TYR A 51 9.78 -0.61 -3.54
C TYR A 51 8.37 -0.05 -3.31
N ALA A 52 7.57 0.09 -4.37
CA ALA A 52 6.16 0.50 -4.27
C ALA A 52 5.32 -0.52 -3.49
N GLY A 53 5.57 -1.82 -3.70
CA GLY A 53 4.93 -2.90 -2.95
C GLY A 53 5.37 -2.94 -1.49
N VAL A 54 6.64 -2.67 -1.20
CA VAL A 54 7.15 -2.53 0.18
C VAL A 54 6.49 -1.34 0.87
N ALA A 55 6.45 -0.16 0.24
CA ALA A 55 5.81 1.03 0.80
C ALA A 55 4.34 0.77 1.18
N ARG A 56 3.55 0.16 0.27
CA ARG A 56 2.15 -0.19 0.56
C ARG A 56 2.01 -1.21 1.71
N ARG A 57 2.88 -2.23 1.77
CA ARG A 57 2.89 -3.23 2.85
C ARG A 57 3.29 -2.63 4.19
N THR A 58 4.28 -1.74 4.19
CA THR A 58 4.70 -1.00 5.38
C THR A 58 3.56 -0.13 5.88
N VAL A 59 2.93 0.68 5.01
CA VAL A 59 1.79 1.52 5.40
C VAL A 59 0.68 0.68 6.02
N ARG A 60 0.28 -0.44 5.40
CA ARG A 60 -0.75 -1.32 5.98
C ARG A 60 -0.34 -1.83 7.36
N ARG A 61 0.88 -2.37 7.49
CA ARG A 61 1.37 -2.91 8.78
C ARG A 61 1.44 -1.83 9.85
N THR A 62 1.95 -0.65 9.52
CA THR A 62 2.05 0.46 10.45
C THR A 62 0.67 0.93 10.85
N THR A 63 -0.28 1.08 9.93
CA THR A 63 -1.64 1.54 10.28
C THR A 63 -2.36 0.58 11.23
N TYR A 64 -2.23 -0.73 11.03
CA TYR A 64 -2.85 -1.70 11.94
C TYR A 64 -2.17 -1.70 13.31
N ALA A 65 -0.83 -1.64 13.34
CA ALA A 65 -0.08 -1.58 14.59
C ALA A 65 -0.38 -0.29 15.38
N THR A 66 -0.37 0.88 14.72
CA THR A 66 -0.64 2.16 15.36
C THR A 66 -2.09 2.27 15.81
N ALA A 67 -3.06 1.74 15.05
CA ALA A 67 -4.45 1.74 15.46
C ALA A 67 -4.67 0.90 16.74
N ALA A 68 -4.06 -0.28 16.82
CA ALA A 68 -4.15 -1.13 18.02
C ALA A 68 -3.49 -0.50 19.25
N VAL A 69 -2.36 0.20 19.08
CA VAL A 69 -1.72 0.92 20.19
C VAL A 69 -2.55 2.14 20.60
N ALA A 70 -3.06 2.91 19.65
CA ALA A 70 -3.85 4.11 19.92
C ALA A 70 -5.16 3.79 20.67
N THR A 71 -5.85 2.69 20.32
CA THR A 71 -7.05 2.26 21.05
C THR A 71 -6.74 1.83 22.48
N GLY A 72 -5.63 1.13 22.70
CA GLY A 72 -5.18 0.76 24.06
C GLY A 72 -4.79 1.97 24.92
N VAL A 73 -4.09 2.95 24.33
CA VAL A 73 -3.69 4.18 25.05
C VAL A 73 -4.91 5.08 25.32
N ALA A 74 -5.85 5.21 24.38
CA ALA A 74 -7.06 6.00 24.59
C ALA A 74 -7.97 5.39 25.69
N ALA A 75 -8.06 4.06 25.76
CA ALA A 75 -8.84 3.37 26.80
C ALA A 75 -8.26 3.60 28.21
N THR A 76 -6.94 3.78 28.33
CA THR A 76 -6.27 4.00 29.62
C THR A 76 -6.26 5.47 30.04
N ALA A 77 -6.25 6.41 29.09
CA ALA A 77 -6.22 7.85 29.40
C ALA A 77 -7.57 8.42 29.87
N ALA A 78 -8.69 7.79 29.53
CA ALA A 78 -10.03 8.29 29.86
C ALA A 78 -10.69 7.56 31.05
N ALA A 79 -10.19 6.40 31.45
CA ALA A 79 -10.85 5.55 32.43
C ALA A 79 -10.27 5.75 33.84
N VAL A 80 -11.09 6.27 34.76
CA VAL A 80 -10.79 6.30 36.21
C VAL A 80 -10.58 4.89 36.76
N SER A 81 -11.18 3.90 36.11
CA SER A 81 -11.13 2.49 36.49
C SER A 81 -11.00 1.59 35.26
N ILE A 82 -10.03 0.68 35.25
CA ILE A 82 -9.79 -0.27 34.16
C ILE A 82 -9.96 -1.71 34.65
N ALA A 83 -10.53 -2.57 33.81
CA ALA A 83 -10.72 -3.99 34.12
C ALA A 83 -9.43 -4.81 33.95
N THR A 84 -8.51 -4.34 33.09
CA THR A 84 -7.23 -5.01 32.83
C THR A 84 -6.11 -3.99 32.85
N LEU A 85 -4.98 -4.37 33.44
CA LEU A 85 -3.80 -3.53 33.45
C LEU A 85 -3.09 -3.57 32.10
N PRO A 86 -2.56 -2.43 31.63
CA PRO A 86 -1.65 -2.39 30.51
C PRO A 86 -0.42 -3.27 30.77
N HIS A 87 0.21 -3.71 29.69
CA HIS A 87 1.47 -4.43 29.78
C HIS A 87 2.58 -3.51 30.33
N GLY A 88 3.47 -4.07 31.16
CA GLY A 88 4.59 -3.34 31.74
C GLY A 88 4.30 -2.66 33.09
N CYS A 89 3.16 -2.94 33.72
CA CYS A 89 2.90 -2.49 35.08
C CYS A 89 3.70 -3.30 36.11
N ALA A 90 4.35 -2.60 37.05
CA ALA A 90 5.07 -3.23 38.15
C ALA A 90 4.25 -3.18 39.45
N PHE A 91 4.20 -4.29 40.19
CA PHE A 91 3.52 -4.39 41.49
C PHE A 91 4.48 -4.07 42.64
N GLY A 92 4.06 -3.22 43.56
CA GLY A 92 4.80 -2.90 44.78
C GLY A 92 3.91 -2.28 45.85
N GLY A 93 3.98 -2.79 47.07
CA GLY A 93 3.25 -2.22 48.22
C GLY A 93 1.72 -2.22 48.07
N GLY A 94 1.15 -3.17 47.32
CA GLY A 94 -0.30 -3.25 47.09
C GLY A 94 -0.83 -2.31 45.99
N ILE A 95 0.06 -1.65 45.26
CA ILE A 95 -0.27 -0.72 44.17
C ILE A 95 0.46 -1.18 42.90
N TYR A 96 -0.21 -1.04 41.76
CA TYR A 96 0.35 -1.28 40.44
C TYR A 96 0.80 0.03 39.81
N THR A 97 2.01 0.05 39.28
CA THR A 97 2.64 1.25 38.71
C THR A 97 2.87 1.05 37.23
N CYS A 98 2.20 1.86 36.40
CA CYS A 98 2.20 1.75 34.94
C CYS A 98 2.71 3.08 34.38
N GLY A 99 4.04 3.20 34.20
CA GLY A 99 4.66 4.47 33.85
C GLY A 99 4.43 5.54 34.91
N ALA A 100 3.70 6.61 34.56
CA ALA A 100 3.37 7.70 35.48
C ALA A 100 2.10 7.47 36.31
N VAL A 101 1.30 6.44 35.99
CA VAL A 101 -0.02 6.22 36.59
C VAL A 101 0.06 5.12 37.64
N ARG A 102 -0.67 5.28 38.75
CA ARG A 102 -0.76 4.29 39.83
C ARG A 102 -2.19 3.77 39.97
N TYR A 103 -2.32 2.45 40.08
CA TYR A 103 -3.60 1.77 40.19
C TYR A 103 -3.67 0.92 41.46
N ARG A 104 -4.83 0.95 42.14
CA ARG A 104 -5.17 0.05 43.25
C ARG A 104 -6.25 -0.92 42.80
N ALA A 105 -6.09 -2.20 43.11
CA ALA A 105 -7.15 -3.19 42.93
C ALA A 105 -8.26 -2.98 43.97
N VAL A 106 -9.48 -2.80 43.50
CA VAL A 106 -10.70 -2.66 44.30
C VAL A 106 -11.68 -3.74 43.84
N TYR A 107 -12.38 -4.36 44.80
CA TYR A 107 -13.45 -5.30 44.50
C TYR A 107 -14.75 -4.52 44.26
N ASP A 108 -15.32 -4.68 43.06
CA ASP A 108 -16.65 -4.20 42.71
C ASP A 108 -17.59 -5.42 42.62
N GLY A 109 -18.05 -5.87 43.79
CA GLY A 109 -18.80 -7.10 43.94
C GLY A 109 -17.95 -8.35 43.60
N PRO A 110 -18.33 -9.16 42.59
CA PRO A 110 -17.57 -10.37 42.21
C PRO A 110 -16.33 -10.08 41.34
N ASN A 111 -16.16 -8.86 40.84
CA ASN A 111 -15.08 -8.51 39.91
C ASN A 111 -13.99 -7.67 40.59
N VAL A 112 -12.75 -7.78 40.08
CA VAL A 112 -11.63 -6.91 40.48
C VAL A 112 -11.45 -5.83 39.41
N VAL A 113 -11.49 -4.57 39.83
CA VAL A 113 -11.30 -3.40 38.98
C VAL A 113 -10.12 -2.58 39.52
N TYR A 114 -9.35 -1.97 38.63
CA TYR A 114 -8.16 -1.20 38.99
C TYR A 114 -8.46 0.29 38.87
N VAL A 115 -8.47 0.98 40.01
CA VAL A 115 -8.81 2.41 40.10
C VAL A 115 -7.53 3.24 40.18
N GLN A 116 -7.48 4.34 39.44
CA GLN A 116 -6.36 5.27 39.44
C GLN A 116 -6.30 6.07 40.76
N LEU A 117 -5.11 6.20 41.34
CA LEU A 117 -4.80 7.00 42.52
C LEU A 117 -4.26 8.39 42.17
#